data_AF-A0A7W1AJI4-F1
#
_entry.id   AF-A0A7W1AJI4-F1
#
_cell.length_a   1.000
_cell.length_b   1.000
_cell.length_c   1.000
_cell.angle_alpha   90.00
_cell.angle_beta   90.00
_cell.angle_gamma   90.00
#
_symmetry.space_group_name_H-M   'P 1'
#
loop_
_entity.id
_entity.type
_entity.pdbx_description
1 polymer ?
#
loop_
_entity_poly.entity_id
_entity_poly.type
_entity_poly.pdbx_seq_one_letter_code
_entity_poly.pdbx_strand_id
1 'polypeptide(L)'
;MNDKLLAWLLSGHLIGVFLWIGGLFAVYWLLRIHAHSPKEMHEKLTLMERSLALMMDIAAALAIGCGLALALGQEPNIFARPKSGWFHIKLTVVVLGILPVHGMIRARIKKFGMGQITPVPQWMWTLLLASITAIAILIFVVKLAMLRS
;
A
#
# COMPACT_ATOMS: atom_id res chain seq x y z
N MET A 1 -7.18 -15.55 20.36
CA MET A 1 -6.00 -14.67 20.48
C MET A 1 -6.20 -13.72 21.67
N ASN A 2 -5.14 -13.42 22.45
CA ASN A 2 -5.20 -12.47 23.57
C ASN A 2 -5.37 -11.01 23.05
N ASP A 3 -6.16 -10.20 23.75
CA ASP A 3 -6.47 -8.79 23.41
C ASP A 3 -5.24 -7.90 23.19
N LYS A 4 -4.17 -8.08 23.99
CA LYS A 4 -2.90 -7.37 23.84
C LYS A 4 -2.24 -7.69 22.49
N LEU A 5 -2.21 -8.97 22.11
CA LEU A 5 -1.63 -9.38 20.82
C LEU A 5 -2.47 -8.84 19.65
N LEU A 6 -3.79 -8.83 19.80
CA LEU A 6 -4.69 -8.25 18.81
C LEU A 6 -4.45 -6.74 18.62
N ALA A 7 -4.27 -5.99 19.71
CA ALA A 7 -3.94 -4.57 19.66
C ALA A 7 -2.57 -4.30 18.98
N TRP A 8 -1.55 -5.11 19.29
CA TRP A 8 -0.23 -5.01 18.65
C TRP A 8 -0.29 -5.29 17.15
N LEU A 9 -0.98 -6.35 16.75
CA LEU A 9 -1.14 -6.68 15.33
C LEU A 9 -1.94 -5.62 14.58
N LEU A 10 -2.99 -5.06 15.20
CA LEU A 10 -3.77 -3.96 14.61
C LEU A 10 -2.90 -2.71 14.42
N SER A 11 -2.10 -2.37 15.42
CA SER A 11 -1.20 -1.22 15.38
C SER A 11 -0.10 -1.41 14.33
N GLY A 12 0.54 -2.58 14.30
CA GLY A 12 1.53 -2.94 13.28
C GLY A 12 0.96 -2.93 11.87
N HIS A 13 -0.26 -3.46 11.68
CA HIS A 13 -0.96 -3.40 10.39
C HIS A 13 -1.18 -1.95 9.95
N LEU A 14 -1.69 -1.09 10.85
CA LEU A 14 -2.00 0.29 10.53
C LEU A 14 -0.72 1.10 10.20
N ILE A 15 0.34 0.93 11.00
CA ILE A 15 1.65 1.54 10.73
C ILE A 15 2.17 1.09 9.38
N GLY A 16 2.15 -0.22 9.10
CA GLY A 16 2.55 -0.78 7.81
C GLY A 16 1.76 -0.17 6.64
N VAL A 17 0.43 -0.05 6.77
CA VAL A 17 -0.42 0.55 5.72
C VAL A 17 -0.05 2.00 5.46
N PHE A 18 0.13 2.82 6.51
CA PHE A 18 0.51 4.23 6.36
C PHE A 18 1.88 4.38 5.70
N LEU A 19 2.87 3.62 6.17
CA LEU A 19 4.22 3.63 5.62
C LEU A 19 4.25 3.11 4.17
N TRP A 20 3.43 2.12 3.85
CA TRP A 20 3.35 1.55 2.50
C TRP A 20 2.73 2.54 1.51
N ILE A 21 1.60 3.15 1.86
CA ILE A 21 0.93 4.16 1.04
C ILE A 21 1.81 5.42 0.90
N GLY A 22 2.41 5.87 2.00
CA GLY A 22 3.35 6.99 1.99
C GLY A 22 4.57 6.73 1.11
N GLY A 23 5.12 5.50 1.16
CA GLY A 23 6.18 5.05 0.28
C GLY A 23 5.78 5.06 -1.20
N LEU A 24 4.61 4.51 -1.53
CA LEU A 24 4.07 4.54 -2.90
C LEU A 24 3.92 5.98 -3.44
N PHE A 25 3.40 6.88 -2.60
CA PHE A 25 3.26 8.28 -2.94
C PHE A 25 4.61 8.96 -3.19
N ALA A 26 5.54 8.81 -2.24
CA ALA A 26 6.84 9.43 -2.32
C ALA A 26 7.63 8.94 -3.54
N VAL A 27 7.62 7.62 -3.81
CA VAL A 27 8.29 7.04 -4.98
C VAL A 27 7.65 7.50 -6.28
N TYR A 28 6.31 7.55 -6.38
CA TYR A 28 5.64 8.06 -7.58
C TYR A 28 6.09 9.49 -7.90
N TRP A 29 6.13 10.35 -6.89
CA TRP A 29 6.54 11.74 -7.06
C TRP A 29 8.02 11.85 -7.44
N LEU A 30 8.86 11.04 -6.82
CA LEU A 30 10.29 10.99 -7.12
C LEU A 30 10.56 10.53 -8.56
N LEU A 31 9.85 9.50 -9.04
CA LEU A 31 9.92 9.05 -10.43
C LEU A 31 9.45 10.15 -11.41
N ARG A 32 8.42 10.93 -11.05
CA ARG A 32 8.00 12.09 -11.87
C ARG A 32 9.08 13.15 -11.94
N ILE A 33 9.74 13.46 -10.82
CA ILE A 33 10.86 14.39 -10.77
C ILE A 33 12.01 13.86 -11.63
N HIS A 34 12.38 12.59 -11.48
CA HIS A 34 13.45 11.95 -12.23
C HIS A 34 13.21 11.99 -13.74
N ALA A 35 11.99 11.75 -14.20
CA ALA A 35 11.64 11.82 -15.61
C ALA A 35 11.87 13.21 -16.25
N HIS A 36 11.88 14.29 -15.47
CA HIS A 36 12.07 15.67 -15.95
C HIS A 36 13.41 16.29 -15.48
N SER A 37 14.22 15.53 -14.75
CA SER A 37 15.48 16.03 -14.17
C SER A 37 16.63 15.93 -15.18
N PRO A 38 17.64 16.82 -15.07
CA PRO A 38 18.86 16.73 -15.87
C PRO A 38 19.65 15.46 -15.52
N LYS A 39 20.45 14.98 -16.47
CA LYS A 39 21.23 13.72 -16.36
C LYS A 39 22.12 13.66 -15.13
N GLU A 40 22.68 14.80 -14.72
CA GLU A 40 23.53 14.96 -13.54
C GLU A 40 22.85 14.51 -12.23
N MET A 41 21.51 14.54 -12.19
CA MET A 41 20.73 14.17 -11.01
C MET A 41 20.23 12.71 -11.05
N HIS A 42 20.33 12.02 -12.18
CA HIS A 42 19.72 10.69 -12.38
C HIS A 42 20.26 9.64 -11.42
N GLU A 43 21.57 9.64 -11.16
CA GLU A 43 22.18 8.68 -10.24
C GLU A 43 21.69 8.87 -8.80
N LYS A 44 21.66 10.12 -8.33
CA LYS A 44 21.16 10.46 -6.99
C LYS A 44 19.68 10.10 -6.84
N LEU A 45 18.86 10.42 -7.85
CA LEU A 45 17.44 10.10 -7.85
C LEU A 45 17.20 8.59 -7.88
N THR A 46 17.97 7.83 -8.66
CA THR A 46 17.92 6.37 -8.67
C THR A 46 18.20 5.77 -7.28
N LEU A 47 19.22 6.28 -6.58
CA LEU A 47 19.55 5.81 -5.23
C LEU A 47 18.42 6.11 -4.23
N MET A 48 17.84 7.31 -4.29
CA MET A 48 16.69 7.68 -3.47
C MET A 48 15.47 6.80 -3.77
N GLU A 49 15.17 6.55 -5.04
CA GLU A 49 14.07 5.67 -5.47
C GLU A 49 14.24 4.25 -4.94
N ARG A 50 15.45 3.68 -5.02
CA ARG A 50 15.76 2.34 -4.51
C ARG A 50 15.63 2.27 -2.99
N SER A 51 16.11 3.29 -2.27
CA SER A 51 16.01 3.37 -0.82
C SER A 51 14.53 3.42 -0.37
N LEU A 52 13.74 4.31 -0.99
CA LEU A 52 12.31 4.39 -0.71
C LEU A 52 11.57 3.11 -1.12
N ALA A 53 12.00 2.44 -2.19
CA ALA A 53 11.40 1.17 -2.60
C ALA A 53 11.61 0.07 -1.55
N LEU A 54 12.80 -0.02 -0.94
CA LEU A 54 13.06 -0.98 0.14
C LEU A 54 12.18 -0.70 1.36
N MET A 55 12.06 0.56 1.76
CA MET A 55 11.19 0.96 2.86
C MET A 55 9.72 0.62 2.55
N MET A 56 9.27 0.88 1.32
CA MET A 56 7.93 0.56 0.84
C MET A 56 7.65 -0.95 0.87
N ASP A 57 8.61 -1.79 0.44
CA ASP A 57 8.49 -3.25 0.44
C ASP A 57 8.38 -3.80 1.89
N ILE A 58 9.19 -3.27 2.82
CA ILE A 58 9.14 -3.64 4.24
C ILE A 58 7.80 -3.25 4.85
N ALA A 59 7.32 -2.04 4.56
CA ALA A 59 6.03 -1.56 5.04
C ALA A 59 4.86 -2.39 4.50
N ALA A 60 4.92 -2.79 3.22
CA ALA A 60 3.94 -3.68 2.60
C ALA A 60 3.93 -5.06 3.30
N ALA A 61 5.11 -5.63 3.54
CA ALA A 61 5.24 -6.92 4.23
C ALA A 61 4.69 -6.84 5.66
N LEU A 62 4.97 -5.76 6.39
CA LEU A 62 4.40 -5.54 7.73
C LEU A 62 2.88 -5.41 7.69
N ALA A 63 2.35 -4.61 6.77
CA ALA A 63 0.91 -4.41 6.60
C ALA A 63 0.21 -5.75 6.29
N ILE A 64 0.70 -6.48 5.29
CA ILE A 64 0.09 -7.73 4.84
C ILE A 64 0.25 -8.81 5.91
N GLY A 65 1.44 -8.96 6.50
CA GLY A 65 1.73 -9.95 7.53
C GLY A 65 0.85 -9.78 8.77
N CYS A 66 0.77 -8.56 9.33
CA CYS A 66 -0.12 -8.28 10.45
C CYS A 66 -1.60 -8.43 10.08
N GLY A 67 -1.99 -8.01 8.86
CA GLY A 67 -3.37 -8.15 8.38
C GLY A 67 -3.81 -9.60 8.23
N LEU A 68 -2.93 -10.46 7.70
CA LEU A 68 -3.18 -11.90 7.57
C LEU A 68 -3.18 -12.59 8.93
N ALA A 69 -2.26 -12.23 9.84
CA ALA A 69 -2.25 -12.75 11.21
C ALA A 69 -3.55 -12.42 11.96
N LEU A 70 -4.09 -11.20 11.78
CA LEU A 70 -5.40 -10.82 12.33
C LEU A 70 -6.55 -11.61 11.72
N ALA A 71 -6.52 -11.84 10.40
CA ALA A 71 -7.57 -12.58 9.70
C ALA A 71 -7.61 -14.05 10.14
N LEU A 72 -6.46 -14.71 10.16
CA LEU A 72 -6.32 -16.13 10.45
C LEU A 72 -6.32 -16.47 11.95
N GLY A 73 -5.95 -15.53 12.82
CA GLY A 73 -5.84 -15.74 14.27
C GLY A 73 -7.16 -15.64 15.06
N GLN A 74 -8.29 -15.44 14.38
CA GLN A 74 -9.62 -15.40 14.98
C GLN A 74 -10.35 -16.74 14.78
N GLU A 75 -11.13 -17.17 15.78
CA GLU A 75 -12.00 -18.35 15.69
C GLU A 75 -13.47 -17.95 15.89
N PRO A 76 -14.39 -18.23 14.95
CA PRO A 76 -14.10 -18.73 13.60
C PRO A 76 -13.33 -17.68 12.77
N ASN A 77 -12.47 -18.18 11.88
CA ASN A 77 -11.67 -17.34 10.98
C ASN A 77 -12.57 -16.35 10.22
N ILE A 78 -12.11 -15.11 10.06
CA ILE A 78 -12.82 -14.04 9.32
C ILE A 78 -13.21 -14.50 7.91
N PHE A 79 -12.42 -15.37 7.26
CA PHE A 79 -12.76 -15.94 5.95
C PHE A 79 -13.99 -16.86 5.97
N ALA A 80 -14.28 -17.52 7.11
CA ALA A 80 -15.37 -18.50 7.25
C ALA A 80 -16.62 -17.92 7.94
N ARG A 81 -16.57 -16.64 8.38
CA ARG A 81 -17.64 -16.03 9.17
C ARG A 81 -18.79 -15.56 8.27
N PRO A 82 -20.03 -16.03 8.47
CA PRO A 82 -21.19 -15.50 7.75
C PRO A 82 -21.34 -14.01 8.11
N LYS A 83 -21.30 -13.13 7.10
CA LYS A 83 -21.22 -11.64 7.16
C LYS A 83 -19.82 -10.99 7.05
N SER A 84 -18.78 -11.71 6.65
CA SER A 84 -17.45 -11.11 6.38
C SER A 84 -17.31 -10.39 5.03
N GLY A 85 -18.39 -10.08 4.31
CA GLY A 85 -18.34 -9.50 2.95
C GLY A 85 -17.45 -8.25 2.82
N TRP A 86 -17.41 -7.43 3.87
CA TRP A 86 -16.48 -6.31 4.00
C TRP A 86 -15.00 -6.69 3.84
N PHE A 87 -14.59 -7.82 4.44
CA PHE A 87 -13.21 -8.27 4.42
C PHE A 87 -12.78 -8.72 3.03
N HIS A 88 -13.69 -9.39 2.30
CA HIS A 88 -13.47 -9.72 0.89
C HIS A 88 -13.33 -8.48 0.02
N ILE A 89 -14.16 -7.44 0.23
CA ILE A 89 -14.02 -6.16 -0.47
C ILE A 89 -12.66 -5.52 -0.18
N LYS A 90 -12.24 -5.47 1.10
CA LYS A 90 -10.92 -4.96 1.49
C LYS A 90 -9.78 -5.69 0.79
N LEU A 91 -9.84 -7.03 0.75
CA LEU A 91 -8.86 -7.87 0.05
C LEU A 91 -8.83 -7.57 -1.45
N THR A 92 -9.99 -7.47 -2.09
CA THR A 92 -10.09 -7.12 -3.51
C THR A 92 -9.43 -5.77 -3.80
N VAL A 93 -9.67 -4.75 -2.97
CA VAL A 93 -9.03 -3.42 -3.12
C VAL A 93 -7.51 -3.50 -2.98
N VAL A 94 -7.00 -4.27 -2.01
CA VAL A 94 -5.55 -4.41 -1.82
C VAL A 94 -4.90 -5.22 -2.95
N VAL A 95 -5.52 -6.34 -3.33
CA VAL A 95 -4.96 -7.30 -4.30
C VAL A 95 -5.10 -6.82 -5.74
N LEU A 96 -6.22 -6.18 -6.11
CA LEU A 96 -6.45 -5.69 -7.46
C LEU A 96 -6.14 -4.20 -7.64
N GLY A 97 -6.05 -3.43 -6.55
CA GLY A 97 -5.72 -2.00 -6.59
C GLY A 97 -4.27 -1.73 -6.23
N ILE A 98 -3.91 -1.93 -4.96
CA ILE A 98 -2.62 -1.46 -4.41
C ILE A 98 -1.45 -2.31 -4.89
N LEU A 99 -1.58 -3.64 -4.87
CA LEU A 99 -0.49 -4.55 -5.25
C LEU A 99 -0.04 -4.38 -6.72
N PRO A 100 -0.95 -4.24 -7.70
CA PRO A 100 -0.56 -3.92 -9.08
C PRO A 100 0.18 -2.58 -9.19
N VAL A 101 -0.29 -1.54 -8.49
CA VAL A 101 0.37 -0.22 -8.48
C VAL A 101 1.78 -0.33 -7.89
N HIS A 102 1.94 -1.05 -6.77
CA HIS A 102 3.23 -1.31 -6.16
C HIS A 102 4.19 -2.03 -7.12
N GLY A 103 3.72 -3.10 -7.78
CA GLY A 103 4.51 -3.82 -8.78
C GLY A 103 4.92 -2.96 -9.97
N MET A 104 4.01 -2.13 -10.49
CA MET A 104 4.30 -1.19 -11.58
C MET A 104 5.35 -0.15 -11.18
N ILE A 105 5.26 0.39 -9.96
CA ILE A 105 6.25 1.34 -9.42
C ILE A 105 7.62 0.66 -9.28
N ARG A 106 7.69 -0.55 -8.70
CA ARG A 106 8.96 -1.32 -8.62
C ARG A 106 9.57 -1.58 -9.99
N ALA A 107 8.75 -1.96 -10.98
CA ALA A 107 9.22 -2.17 -12.34
C ALA A 107 9.79 -0.90 -12.97
N ARG A 108 9.19 0.27 -12.71
CA ARG A 108 9.69 1.56 -13.20
C ARG A 108 11.00 1.96 -12.53
N ILE A 109 11.15 1.80 -11.21
CA ILE A 109 12.41 2.06 -10.51
C ILE A 109 13.55 1.23 -11.11
N LYS A 110 13.28 -0.06 -11.41
CA LYS A 110 14.26 -0.92 -12.07
C LYS A 110 14.66 -0.37 -13.44
N LYS A 111 13.70 0.03 -14.27
CA LYS A 111 13.95 0.60 -15.61
C LYS A 111 14.71 1.92 -15.55
N PHE A 112 14.33 2.82 -14.65
CA PHE A 112 14.99 4.11 -14.47
C PHE A 112 16.45 3.92 -14.01
N GLY A 113 16.68 2.97 -13.10
CA GLY A 113 18.04 2.58 -12.71
C GLY A 113 18.87 1.88 -13.79
N MET A 114 18.28 1.54 -14.94
CA MET A 114 18.99 1.07 -16.15
C MET A 114 19.16 2.21 -17.18
N GLY A 115 18.81 3.45 -16.84
CA GLY A 115 18.82 4.59 -17.76
C GLY A 115 17.62 4.63 -18.73
N GLN A 116 16.66 3.70 -18.62
CA GLN A 116 15.44 3.67 -19.43
C GLN A 116 14.39 4.61 -18.83
N ILE A 117 14.68 5.91 -18.90
CA ILE A 117 13.82 6.94 -18.34
C ILE A 117 12.70 7.23 -19.33
N THR A 118 11.46 7.02 -18.87
CA THR A 118 10.24 7.24 -19.65
C THR A 118 9.29 8.12 -18.86
N PRO A 119 8.46 8.95 -19.51
CA PRO A 119 7.43 9.71 -18.83
C PRO A 119 6.58 8.82 -17.90
N VAL A 120 6.39 9.30 -16.67
CA VAL A 120 5.53 8.62 -15.71
C VAL A 120 4.10 9.11 -15.94
N PRO A 121 3.16 8.21 -16.30
CA PRO A 121 1.82 8.59 -16.69
C PRO A 121 1.01 9.09 -15.50
N GLN A 122 0.17 10.09 -15.76
CA GLN A 122 -0.61 10.77 -14.71
C GLN A 122 -1.73 9.90 -14.13
N TRP A 123 -2.22 8.88 -14.86
CA TRP A 123 -3.24 7.96 -14.35
C TRP A 123 -2.74 7.10 -13.18
N MET A 124 -1.42 6.89 -13.04
CA MET A 124 -0.87 6.20 -11.87
C MET A 124 -1.16 6.97 -10.56
N TRP A 125 -1.17 8.30 -10.62
CA TRP A 125 -1.56 9.14 -9.49
C TRP A 125 -3.04 9.02 -9.15
N THR A 126 -3.90 9.04 -10.17
CA THR A 126 -5.35 8.93 -9.94
C THR A 126 -5.72 7.58 -9.35
N LEU A 127 -5.03 6.49 -9.72
CA LEU A 127 -5.23 5.18 -9.10
C LEU A 127 -4.78 5.14 -7.64
N LEU A 128 -3.66 5.79 -7.31
CA LEU A 128 -3.20 5.87 -5.92
C LEU A 128 -4.19 6.67 -5.06
N LEU A 129 -4.63 7.84 -5.53
CA LEU A 129 -5.68 8.64 -4.89
C LEU A 129 -6.97 7.83 -4.73
N ALA A 130 -7.45 7.19 -5.80
CA ALA A 130 -8.66 6.37 -5.75
C ALA A 130 -8.54 5.25 -4.72
N SER A 131 -7.37 4.62 -4.58
CA SER A 131 -7.11 3.58 -3.58
C SER A 131 -7.15 4.12 -2.15
N ILE A 132 -6.55 5.29 -1.91
CA ILE A 132 -6.60 5.97 -0.60
C ILE A 132 -8.03 6.38 -0.25
N THR A 133 -8.73 6.99 -1.20
CA THR A 133 -10.14 7.39 -1.05
C THR A 133 -11.02 6.17 -0.79
N ALA A 134 -10.82 5.06 -1.52
CA ALA A 134 -11.55 3.82 -1.30
C ALA A 134 -11.33 3.27 0.12
N ILE A 135 -10.10 3.31 0.64
CA ILE A 135 -9.80 2.91 2.04
C ILE A 135 -10.47 3.85 3.04
N ALA A 136 -10.45 5.16 2.80
CA ALA A 136 -11.08 6.14 3.69
C ALA A 136 -12.61 5.97 3.75
N ILE A 137 -13.25 5.81 2.58
CA ILE A 137 -14.69 5.51 2.46
C ILE A 137 -15.01 4.20 3.16
N LEU A 138 -14.21 3.15 2.92
CA LEU A 138 -14.29 1.88 3.63
C LEU A 138 -14.39 2.14 5.15
N ILE A 139 -13.38 2.78 5.74
CA ILE A 139 -13.27 2.99 7.19
C ILE A 139 -14.50 3.76 7.70
N PHE A 140 -14.92 4.79 6.95
CA PHE A 140 -16.08 5.59 7.28
C PHE A 140 -17.37 4.77 7.30
N VAL A 141 -17.61 3.94 6.26
CA VAL A 141 -18.80 3.07 6.16
C VAL A 141 -18.85 2.07 7.32
N VAL A 142 -17.72 1.45 7.68
CA VAL A 142 -17.67 0.51 8.81
C VAL A 142 -17.96 1.20 10.13
N LYS A 143 -17.37 2.38 10.36
CA LYS A 143 -17.65 3.17 11.56
C LYS A 143 -19.14 3.51 11.64
N LEU A 144 -19.75 3.91 10.53
CA LEU A 144 -21.18 4.21 10.43
C LEU A 144 -22.05 2.98 10.70
N ALA A 145 -21.66 1.82 10.19
CA ALA A 145 -22.37 0.56 10.44
C ALA A 145 -22.32 0.15 11.92
N MET A 146 -21.16 0.32 12.57
CA MET A 146 -20.99 0.05 14.01
C MET A 146 -21.76 1.03 14.91
N LEU A 147 -21.95 2.28 14.47
CA LEU A 147 -22.75 3.27 15.22
C LEU A 147 -24.27 3.04 15.08
N ARG A 148 -24.70 2.24 14.10
CA ARG A 148 -26.11 1.92 13.84
C ARG A 148 -26.55 0.57 14.44
N SER A 149 -25.61 -0.22 14.98
CA SER A 149 -25.84 -1.50 15.66
C SER A 149 -25.80 -1.32 17.18
#